data_AF-A0A2G7GAV5-F1
#
_entry.id   AF-A0A2G7GAV5-F1
#
_cell.length_a   1.000
_cell.length_b   1.000
_cell.length_c   1.000
_cell.angle_alpha   90.00
_cell.angle_beta   90.00
_cell.angle_gamma   90.00
#
_symmetry.space_group_name_H-M   'P 1'
#
loop_
_entity.id
_entity.type
_entity.pdbx_description
1 polymer ?
#
loop_
_entity_poly.entity_id
_entity_poly.type
_entity_poly.pdbx_seq_one_letter_code
_entity_poly.pdbx_strand_id
1 'polypeptide(L)'
;MRWLSTPLVAVSLSLGLSAISHASQIEHKGNICTVKANGNQMDDVPRLLEADFSPQFSDDLDYWRNHSYPVAFQNHAAGFVITGRNITIDGYGTEGPAAWALNIMNGTNMQFNNINCNVTAIDAPYGANWVQNTDGFDTMNARNIRLTNFVYQGGDHCVTIKPRSYDVDIHNVTCRGGMASPPAAAYIKTCIGVPTPQDSYESAGLPRGGGWGNVSNIIFSNFEVQGANTGPMIYQNEGNNGSYAGTSLMTVSDITFANFTAYVTNENEVTSNISCSENHPCYDIDFDNVVCIRGRMHLSLQ
;
A
#
# COMPACT_ATOMS: atom_id res chain seq x y z
N MET A 1 28.83 32.03 -18.11
CA MET A 1 28.44 30.66 -18.54
C MET A 1 27.11 30.34 -17.88
N ARG A 2 26.13 29.93 -18.68
CA ARG A 2 24.73 29.69 -18.26
C ARG A 2 24.63 28.45 -17.37
N TRP A 3 23.64 28.53 -16.48
CA TRP A 3 23.15 27.53 -15.54
C TRP A 3 22.74 26.20 -16.19
N LEU A 4 22.92 25.10 -15.46
CA LEU A 4 22.01 23.95 -15.49
C LEU A 4 21.88 23.39 -14.06
N SER A 5 20.75 23.75 -13.45
CA SER A 5 20.15 23.14 -12.27
C SER A 5 19.82 21.67 -12.53
N THR A 6 20.30 20.76 -11.69
CA THR A 6 19.79 19.39 -11.60
C THR A 6 18.60 19.33 -10.62
N PRO A 7 17.57 18.51 -10.90
CA PRO A 7 16.33 18.56 -10.14
C PRO A 7 16.49 17.84 -8.79
N LEU A 8 15.97 18.47 -7.74
CA LEU A 8 15.67 17.83 -6.46
C LEU A 8 14.69 16.68 -6.72
N VAL A 9 15.14 15.45 -6.51
CA VAL A 9 14.30 14.26 -6.52
C VAL A 9 13.65 14.12 -5.14
N ALA A 10 12.31 14.13 -5.11
CA ALA A 10 11.51 13.91 -3.92
C ALA A 10 11.52 12.41 -3.52
N VAL A 11 11.65 12.12 -2.22
CA VAL A 11 11.93 10.77 -1.67
C VAL A 11 10.85 10.34 -0.66
N SER A 12 10.92 9.07 -0.25
CA SER A 12 9.86 8.12 0.05
C SER A 12 9.23 8.04 1.43
N LEU A 13 7.90 7.95 1.40
CA LEU A 13 6.92 7.67 2.45
C LEU A 13 6.00 6.57 1.93
N SER A 14 5.66 5.57 2.73
CA SER A 14 4.60 4.62 2.40
C SER A 14 3.91 4.17 3.69
N LEU A 15 2.59 4.32 3.76
CA LEU A 15 1.72 3.79 4.82
C LEU A 15 1.16 2.43 4.37
N GLY A 16 0.96 1.43 5.23
CA GLY A 16 0.48 0.11 4.80
C GLY A 16 -0.37 -0.66 5.82
N LEU A 17 -1.17 -1.63 5.36
CA LEU A 17 -1.95 -2.61 6.14
C LEU A 17 -1.69 -4.03 5.63
N SER A 18 -1.60 -5.04 6.52
CA SER A 18 -1.43 -6.47 6.19
C SER A 18 -2.27 -7.42 7.07
N ALA A 19 -2.75 -8.55 6.52
CA ALA A 19 -3.39 -9.67 7.25
C ALA A 19 -3.14 -11.03 6.51
N ILE A 20 -3.77 -12.16 6.84
CA ILE A 20 -3.40 -13.51 6.29
C ILE A 20 -4.65 -14.34 5.93
N SER A 21 -4.72 -14.99 4.74
CA SER A 21 -5.33 -16.35 4.55
C SER A 21 -5.45 -16.86 3.08
N HIS A 22 -5.65 -18.18 2.99
CA HIS A 22 -5.95 -19.21 1.95
C HIS A 22 -6.91 -18.92 0.76
N ALA A 23 -6.81 -19.77 -0.29
CA ALA A 23 -7.29 -19.54 -1.66
C ALA A 23 -8.11 -20.70 -2.29
N SER A 24 -8.92 -20.38 -3.32
CA SER A 24 -9.43 -21.30 -4.37
C SER A 24 -9.81 -20.56 -5.68
N GLN A 25 -10.06 -21.31 -6.76
CA GLN A 25 -9.72 -21.07 -8.19
C GLN A 25 -10.82 -20.59 -9.18
N ILE A 26 -10.45 -19.96 -10.33
CA ILE A 26 -10.65 -20.36 -11.78
C ILE A 26 -10.54 -19.17 -12.81
N GLU A 27 -9.90 -19.45 -13.97
CA GLU A 27 -9.67 -18.80 -15.33
C GLU A 27 -10.76 -17.87 -15.99
N HIS A 28 -10.59 -17.01 -17.02
CA HIS A 28 -9.57 -16.72 -18.09
C HIS A 28 -9.80 -15.33 -18.82
N LYS A 29 -8.70 -14.72 -19.36
CA LYS A 29 -8.50 -13.92 -20.65
C LYS A 29 -8.77 -12.38 -20.80
N GLY A 30 -7.79 -11.55 -20.41
CA GLY A 30 -7.04 -10.45 -21.09
C GLY A 30 -7.68 -9.23 -21.79
N ASN A 31 -7.31 -7.99 -21.36
CA ASN A 31 -6.96 -6.79 -22.19
C ASN A 31 -6.44 -5.56 -21.36
N ILE A 32 -5.44 -4.81 -21.85
CA ILE A 32 -4.94 -3.55 -21.22
C ILE A 32 -5.90 -2.37 -21.46
N CYS A 33 -6.40 -1.75 -20.40
CA CYS A 33 -7.30 -0.60 -20.46
C CYS A 33 -6.63 0.72 -20.01
N THR A 34 -6.40 1.63 -20.97
CA THR A 34 -6.03 3.02 -20.66
C THR A 34 -7.29 3.88 -20.62
N VAL A 35 -7.68 4.35 -19.44
CA VAL A 35 -8.89 5.16 -19.25
C VAL A 35 -8.53 6.64 -19.32
N LYS A 36 -8.91 7.31 -20.41
CA LYS A 36 -8.92 8.79 -20.49
C LYS A 36 -10.35 9.28 -20.33
N ALA A 37 -10.64 9.91 -19.18
CA ALA A 37 -11.90 10.59 -18.95
C ALA A 37 -12.10 11.68 -20.01
N ASN A 38 -13.10 11.53 -20.85
CA ASN A 38 -13.37 12.43 -21.98
C ASN A 38 -14.55 13.34 -21.63
N GLY A 39 -14.28 14.36 -20.80
CA GLY A 39 -15.08 15.58 -20.66
C GLY A 39 -16.59 15.42 -20.45
N ASN A 40 -17.01 15.29 -19.18
CA ASN A 40 -18.16 15.99 -18.53
C ASN A 40 -18.48 15.48 -17.10
N GLN A 41 -17.50 14.96 -16.35
CA GLN A 41 -17.53 14.80 -14.88
C GLN A 41 -18.78 14.14 -14.26
N MET A 42 -19.41 13.19 -14.94
CA MET A 42 -20.33 12.24 -14.30
C MET A 42 -20.36 10.98 -15.16
N ASP A 43 -19.86 9.89 -14.56
CA ASP A 43 -20.13 8.52 -14.98
C ASP A 43 -19.64 8.11 -16.39
N ASP A 44 -18.32 7.91 -16.53
CA ASP A 44 -17.73 7.29 -17.73
C ASP A 44 -17.85 5.74 -17.69
N VAL A 45 -18.52 5.16 -16.68
CA VAL A 45 -18.62 3.70 -16.45
C VAL A 45 -19.23 2.94 -17.65
N PRO A 46 -20.27 3.44 -18.36
CA PRO A 46 -20.82 2.71 -19.50
C PRO A 46 -19.84 2.58 -20.68
N ARG A 47 -18.89 3.51 -20.86
CA ARG A 47 -17.84 3.41 -21.91
C ARG A 47 -16.57 2.73 -21.41
N LEU A 48 -16.32 2.75 -20.11
CA LEU A 48 -15.33 1.91 -19.43
C LEU A 48 -15.68 0.42 -19.52
N LEU A 49 -16.97 0.06 -19.49
CA LEU A 49 -17.45 -1.31 -19.66
C LEU A 49 -17.41 -1.77 -21.13
N GLU A 50 -17.50 -0.86 -22.11
CA GLU A 50 -17.25 -1.20 -23.53
C GLU A 50 -15.74 -1.34 -23.82
N ALA A 51 -14.89 -0.66 -23.05
CA ALA A 51 -13.46 -0.90 -22.98
C ALA A 51 -13.14 -1.99 -21.94
N ASP A 52 -13.72 -3.18 -22.14
CA ASP A 52 -13.25 -4.46 -21.59
C ASP A 52 -12.81 -4.49 -20.11
N PHE A 53 -13.68 -4.04 -19.22
CA PHE A 53 -13.47 -4.08 -17.77
C PHE A 53 -14.29 -5.23 -17.14
N SER A 54 -14.08 -6.48 -17.59
CA SER A 54 -14.45 -7.73 -16.88
C SER A 54 -13.96 -9.00 -17.60
N PRO A 55 -13.36 -10.00 -16.91
CA PRO A 55 -12.42 -9.96 -15.80
C PRO A 55 -11.06 -10.61 -16.20
N GLN A 56 -10.03 -10.39 -15.39
CA GLN A 56 -8.66 -10.92 -15.56
C GLN A 56 -7.83 -10.21 -16.65
N PHE A 57 -6.86 -9.41 -16.22
CA PHE A 57 -5.66 -9.20 -17.05
C PHE A 57 -5.08 -10.56 -17.42
N SER A 58 -4.37 -10.62 -18.55
CA SER A 58 -3.60 -11.84 -18.85
C SER A 58 -2.66 -12.12 -17.68
N ASP A 59 -2.46 -13.39 -17.37
CA ASP A 59 -1.46 -13.89 -16.43
C ASP A 59 -0.05 -13.93 -17.05
N ASP A 60 0.12 -13.34 -18.24
CA ASP A 60 1.38 -13.24 -18.96
C ASP A 60 2.34 -12.27 -18.25
N LEU A 61 3.00 -12.78 -17.21
CA LEU A 61 3.98 -12.04 -16.43
C LEU A 61 5.13 -11.49 -17.29
N ASP A 62 5.51 -12.19 -18.37
CA ASP A 62 6.56 -11.71 -19.26
C ASP A 62 6.09 -10.47 -20.04
N TYR A 63 4.84 -10.47 -20.52
CA TYR A 63 4.25 -9.29 -21.12
C TYR A 63 4.20 -8.12 -20.14
N TRP A 64 3.67 -8.32 -18.93
CA TRP A 64 3.57 -7.27 -17.91
C TRP A 64 4.92 -6.71 -17.48
N ARG A 65 5.93 -7.57 -17.31
CA ARG A 65 7.28 -7.16 -16.97
C ARG A 65 7.91 -6.32 -18.08
N ASN A 66 7.60 -6.61 -19.34
CA ASN A 66 8.13 -5.88 -20.50
C ASN A 66 7.29 -4.67 -20.94
N HIS A 67 6.06 -4.52 -20.44
CA HIS A 67 5.11 -3.46 -20.84
C HIS A 67 4.51 -2.72 -19.64
N SER A 68 5.29 -2.55 -18.59
CA SER A 68 4.89 -1.82 -17.38
C SER A 68 5.13 -0.32 -17.51
N TYR A 69 4.38 0.46 -16.71
CA TYR A 69 4.61 1.88 -16.50
C TYR A 69 5.72 2.08 -15.45
N PRO A 70 6.85 2.69 -15.80
CA PRO A 70 7.94 2.93 -14.86
C PRO A 70 7.57 4.04 -13.87
N VAL A 71 7.73 3.75 -12.59
CA VAL A 71 7.51 4.68 -11.48
C VAL A 71 8.86 5.00 -10.86
N ALA A 72 9.36 6.22 -11.10
CA ALA A 72 10.68 6.63 -10.62
C ALA A 72 10.85 6.47 -9.10
N PHE A 73 9.75 6.63 -8.37
CA PHE A 73 9.70 6.41 -6.93
C PHE A 73 9.96 4.95 -6.57
N GLN A 74 10.96 4.71 -5.72
CA GLN A 74 11.40 3.37 -5.29
C GLN A 74 11.79 2.42 -6.45
N ASN A 75 12.07 2.97 -7.64
CA ASN A 75 12.34 2.16 -8.84
C ASN A 75 11.26 1.08 -9.07
N HIS A 76 10.00 1.48 -8.91
CA HIS A 76 8.84 0.61 -9.00
C HIS A 76 8.30 0.58 -10.45
N ALA A 77 7.50 -0.43 -10.77
CA ALA A 77 6.82 -0.55 -12.05
C ALA A 77 5.37 -0.97 -11.81
N ALA A 78 4.42 -0.31 -12.46
CA ALA A 78 3.00 -0.61 -12.35
C ALA A 78 2.47 -1.15 -13.68
N GLY A 79 1.60 -2.16 -13.68
CA GLY A 79 0.99 -2.67 -14.92
C GLY A 79 0.13 -1.61 -15.63
N PHE A 80 -0.56 -0.76 -14.86
CA PHE A 80 -1.31 0.38 -15.35
C PHE A 80 -1.36 1.44 -14.25
N VAL A 81 -1.68 2.68 -14.62
CA VAL A 81 -1.84 3.81 -13.69
C VAL A 81 -3.11 4.57 -14.01
N ILE A 82 -3.78 5.05 -12.96
CA ILE A 82 -4.97 5.90 -13.07
C ILE A 82 -4.53 7.34 -12.76
N THR A 83 -4.74 8.23 -13.72
CA THR A 83 -4.34 9.64 -13.64
C THR A 83 -5.44 10.55 -14.17
N GLY A 84 -5.53 11.78 -13.66
CA GLY A 84 -6.53 12.75 -14.10
C GLY A 84 -7.24 13.45 -12.94
N ARG A 85 -8.47 13.91 -13.17
CA ARG A 85 -9.28 14.58 -12.15
C ARG A 85 -10.76 14.23 -12.28
N ASN A 86 -11.49 14.28 -11.17
CA ASN A 86 -12.96 14.13 -11.14
C ASN A 86 -13.39 12.77 -11.71
N ILE A 87 -12.75 11.69 -11.25
CA ILE A 87 -13.01 10.31 -11.70
C ILE A 87 -13.75 9.57 -10.60
N THR A 88 -14.81 8.85 -10.95
CA THR A 88 -15.49 7.91 -10.05
C THR A 88 -15.43 6.53 -10.69
N ILE A 89 -15.00 5.54 -9.91
CA ILE A 89 -14.94 4.14 -10.30
C ILE A 89 -15.74 3.33 -9.28
N ASP A 90 -16.77 2.64 -9.76
CA ASP A 90 -17.52 1.66 -8.98
C ASP A 90 -17.30 0.26 -9.56
N GLY A 91 -16.80 -0.66 -8.73
CA GLY A 91 -16.56 -2.04 -9.12
C GLY A 91 -17.79 -2.94 -9.03
N TYR A 92 -18.94 -2.43 -8.57
CA TYR A 92 -20.20 -3.16 -8.40
C TYR A 92 -20.09 -4.43 -7.55
N GLY A 93 -19.03 -4.58 -6.75
CA GLY A 93 -18.79 -5.76 -5.92
C GLY A 93 -18.47 -7.04 -6.70
N THR A 94 -18.20 -6.92 -8.00
CA THR A 94 -17.73 -8.06 -8.81
C THR A 94 -16.27 -8.35 -8.51
N GLU A 95 -15.80 -9.55 -8.84
CA GLU A 95 -14.36 -9.83 -8.80
C GLU A 95 -13.64 -8.88 -9.76
N GLY A 96 -12.88 -7.95 -9.18
CA GLY A 96 -11.91 -7.18 -9.93
C GLY A 96 -10.77 -8.11 -10.37
N PRO A 97 -10.02 -7.71 -11.39
CA PRO A 97 -9.06 -8.58 -12.02
C PRO A 97 -7.83 -8.79 -11.14
N ALA A 98 -7.24 -9.96 -11.31
CA ALA A 98 -6.20 -10.53 -10.46
C ALA A 98 -4.84 -9.80 -10.46
N ALA A 99 -4.77 -8.56 -10.95
CA ALA A 99 -3.53 -7.78 -11.00
C ALA A 99 -3.72 -6.27 -10.78
N TRP A 100 -4.87 -5.83 -10.25
CA TRP A 100 -5.08 -4.41 -9.95
C TRP A 100 -4.55 -4.00 -8.59
N ALA A 101 -3.24 -3.74 -8.56
CA ALA A 101 -2.76 -2.59 -7.84
C ALA A 101 -3.39 -1.35 -8.47
N LEU A 102 -4.44 -0.79 -7.84
CA LEU A 102 -4.98 0.50 -8.23
C LEU A 102 -3.92 1.56 -7.96
N ASN A 103 -3.13 1.88 -8.98
CA ASN A 103 -2.03 2.83 -8.89
C ASN A 103 -2.52 4.22 -9.31
N ILE A 104 -2.96 5.01 -8.34
CA ILE A 104 -3.37 6.40 -8.58
C ILE A 104 -2.10 7.26 -8.59
N MET A 105 -1.80 7.85 -9.76
CA MET A 105 -0.65 8.74 -9.92
C MET A 105 -1.10 10.09 -10.47
N ASN A 106 -0.76 11.17 -9.76
CA ASN A 106 -1.17 12.54 -10.13
C ASN A 106 -2.70 12.70 -10.22
N GLY A 107 -3.44 12.08 -9.31
CA GLY A 107 -4.91 12.12 -9.28
C GLY A 107 -5.47 13.26 -8.43
N THR A 108 -6.60 13.86 -8.82
CA THR A 108 -7.31 14.83 -7.95
C THR A 108 -8.81 14.61 -7.97
N ASN A 109 -9.46 14.62 -6.80
CA ASN A 109 -10.91 14.39 -6.67
C ASN A 109 -11.32 13.08 -7.35
N MET A 110 -10.91 11.96 -6.76
CA MET A 110 -11.24 10.64 -7.28
C MET A 110 -11.93 9.79 -6.22
N GLN A 111 -12.90 8.99 -6.65
CA GLN A 111 -13.68 8.13 -5.77
C GLN A 111 -13.67 6.70 -6.31
N PHE A 112 -13.42 5.75 -5.42
CA PHE A 112 -13.32 4.32 -5.71
C PHE A 112 -14.24 3.57 -4.76
N ASN A 113 -15.16 2.78 -5.30
CA ASN A 113 -16.20 2.13 -4.50
C ASN A 113 -16.45 0.69 -4.94
N ASN A 114 -16.80 -0.19 -4.01
CA ASN A 114 -17.20 -1.59 -4.25
C ASN A 114 -16.20 -2.38 -5.10
N ILE A 115 -14.91 -2.26 -4.77
CA ILE A 115 -13.84 -2.91 -5.54
C ILE A 115 -13.38 -4.15 -4.79
N ASN A 116 -13.27 -5.28 -5.48
CA ASN A 116 -12.68 -6.51 -4.98
C ASN A 116 -11.39 -6.81 -5.76
N CYS A 117 -10.24 -6.91 -5.11
CA CYS A 117 -8.96 -7.28 -5.71
C CYS A 117 -8.53 -8.63 -5.13
N ASN A 118 -8.30 -9.62 -5.98
CA ASN A 118 -7.93 -10.96 -5.55
C ASN A 118 -6.73 -11.49 -6.34
N VAL A 119 -5.59 -11.61 -5.66
CA VAL A 119 -4.33 -12.13 -6.18
C VAL A 119 -3.86 -13.28 -5.30
N THR A 120 -3.90 -14.50 -5.82
CA THR A 120 -3.53 -15.70 -5.07
C THR A 120 -2.69 -16.64 -5.91
N ALA A 121 -1.64 -17.24 -5.31
CA ALA A 121 -0.88 -18.33 -5.90
C ALA A 121 -1.18 -19.62 -5.13
N ILE A 122 -2.04 -20.46 -5.69
CA ILE A 122 -2.49 -21.70 -5.03
C ILE A 122 -1.41 -22.80 -4.97
N ASP A 123 -0.44 -22.75 -5.87
CA ASP A 123 0.63 -23.74 -5.98
C ASP A 123 1.86 -23.37 -5.14
N ALA A 124 1.80 -22.25 -4.43
CA ALA A 124 2.88 -21.82 -3.56
C ALA A 124 3.06 -22.84 -2.41
N PRO A 125 4.27 -23.36 -2.18
CA PRO A 125 4.53 -24.27 -1.08
C PRO A 125 4.30 -23.57 0.27
N TYR A 126 3.99 -24.37 1.29
CA TYR A 126 3.70 -23.86 2.63
C TYR A 126 4.84 -22.95 3.13
N GLY A 127 4.48 -21.73 3.55
CA GLY A 127 5.42 -20.71 4.02
C GLY A 127 6.12 -19.90 2.93
N ALA A 128 5.85 -20.15 1.64
CA ALA A 128 6.36 -19.33 0.54
C ALA A 128 5.33 -18.28 0.11
N ASN A 129 5.79 -17.04 -0.08
CA ASN A 129 5.00 -15.99 -0.73
C ASN A 129 5.46 -15.85 -2.19
N TRP A 130 4.66 -16.38 -3.12
CA TRP A 130 4.87 -16.21 -4.56
C TRP A 130 4.14 -14.98 -5.12
N VAL A 131 3.32 -14.31 -4.31
CA VAL A 131 2.42 -13.21 -4.72
C VAL A 131 2.98 -11.87 -4.25
N GLN A 132 4.25 -11.61 -4.56
CA GLN A 132 4.97 -10.41 -4.13
C GLN A 132 4.68 -9.21 -5.05
N ASN A 133 4.75 -7.99 -4.53
CA ASN A 133 4.52 -6.74 -5.25
C ASN A 133 3.12 -6.63 -5.87
N THR A 134 2.14 -7.16 -5.16
CA THR A 134 0.73 -7.18 -5.58
C THR A 134 -0.09 -6.23 -4.73
N ASP A 135 0.42 -5.02 -4.49
CA ASP A 135 -0.26 -4.01 -3.68
C ASP A 135 -1.72 -3.83 -4.16
N GLY A 136 -2.67 -3.55 -3.28
CA GLY A 136 -4.09 -3.44 -3.64
C GLY A 136 -4.46 -2.04 -4.14
N PHE A 137 -4.23 -1.03 -3.31
CA PHE A 137 -4.57 0.36 -3.62
C PHE A 137 -3.42 1.30 -3.27
N ASP A 138 -2.78 1.86 -4.28
CA ASP A 138 -1.63 2.73 -4.16
C ASP A 138 -1.97 4.16 -4.58
N THR A 139 -1.57 5.15 -3.79
CA THR A 139 -1.64 6.56 -4.20
C THR A 139 -0.26 7.19 -4.23
N MET A 140 -0.02 8.08 -5.19
CA MET A 140 1.14 8.95 -5.24
C MET A 140 0.79 10.26 -5.91
N ASN A 141 1.18 11.38 -5.29
CA ASN A 141 0.84 12.72 -5.77
C ASN A 141 -0.66 12.91 -5.96
N ALA A 142 -1.46 12.37 -5.03
CA ALA A 142 -2.89 12.34 -5.14
C ALA A 142 -3.55 13.32 -4.16
N ARG A 143 -4.69 13.92 -4.53
CA ARG A 143 -5.40 14.81 -3.62
C ARG A 143 -6.89 14.58 -3.64
N ASN A 144 -7.54 14.57 -2.47
CA ASN A 144 -8.98 14.36 -2.35
C ASN A 144 -9.37 13.03 -2.98
N ILE A 145 -8.91 11.94 -2.37
CA ILE A 145 -9.13 10.57 -2.82
C ILE A 145 -10.01 9.88 -1.80
N ARG A 146 -11.09 9.23 -2.26
CA ARG A 146 -11.96 8.43 -1.40
C ARG A 146 -11.98 6.98 -1.86
N LEU A 147 -11.73 6.05 -0.94
CA LEU A 147 -11.87 4.61 -1.15
C LEU A 147 -12.90 4.05 -0.16
N THR A 148 -13.95 3.41 -0.67
CA THR A 148 -14.98 2.77 0.15
C THR A 148 -15.29 1.37 -0.32
N ASN A 149 -15.66 0.48 0.60
CA ASN A 149 -16.11 -0.89 0.30
C ASN A 149 -15.08 -1.65 -0.55
N PHE A 150 -13.84 -1.69 -0.06
CA PHE A 150 -12.73 -2.34 -0.74
C PHE A 150 -12.41 -3.69 -0.10
N VAL A 151 -12.31 -4.73 -0.90
CA VAL A 151 -11.82 -6.05 -0.48
C VAL A 151 -10.53 -6.33 -1.21
N TYR A 152 -9.49 -6.66 -0.47
CA TYR A 152 -8.21 -7.08 -1.02
C TYR A 152 -7.89 -8.47 -0.49
N GLN A 153 -7.52 -9.36 -1.39
CA GLN A 153 -6.88 -10.63 -1.12
C GLN A 153 -5.57 -10.65 -1.91
N GLY A 154 -4.42 -10.70 -1.25
CA GLY A 154 -3.14 -10.62 -1.97
C GLY A 154 -1.93 -11.00 -1.14
N GLY A 155 -0.73 -10.74 -1.67
CA GLY A 155 0.53 -11.10 -1.02
C GLY A 155 1.41 -9.91 -0.62
N ASP A 156 0.96 -8.68 -0.86
CA ASP A 156 1.69 -7.45 -0.49
C ASP A 156 0.76 -6.42 0.20
N HIS A 157 1.06 -5.11 0.12
CA HIS A 157 0.32 -4.06 0.83
C HIS A 157 -1.15 -4.00 0.40
N CYS A 158 -2.09 -4.06 1.34
CA CYS A 158 -3.51 -3.91 1.00
C CYS A 158 -3.84 -2.50 0.47
N VAL A 159 -3.38 -1.47 1.18
CA VAL A 159 -3.55 -0.06 0.83
C VAL A 159 -2.25 0.65 1.14
N THR A 160 -1.69 1.38 0.18
CA THR A 160 -0.49 2.19 0.34
C THR A 160 -0.69 3.65 -0.02
N ILE A 161 -0.43 4.55 0.93
CA ILE A 161 -0.38 5.99 0.67
C ILE A 161 1.08 6.42 0.57
N LYS A 162 1.52 6.69 -0.66
CA LYS A 162 2.89 7.14 -0.99
C LYS A 162 2.97 8.69 -1.01
N PRO A 163 4.15 9.34 -1.18
CA PRO A 163 4.31 10.76 -0.90
C PRO A 163 3.45 11.68 -1.75
N ARG A 164 3.33 12.92 -1.26
CA ARG A 164 2.55 14.01 -1.87
C ARG A 164 1.08 13.65 -2.05
N SER A 165 0.57 12.74 -1.23
CA SER A 165 -0.84 12.43 -1.12
C SER A 165 -1.47 13.18 0.05
N TYR A 166 -2.61 13.85 -0.19
CA TYR A 166 -3.31 14.68 0.79
C TYR A 166 -4.81 14.48 0.70
N ASP A 167 -5.53 14.72 1.80
CA ASP A 167 -7.00 14.60 1.84
C ASP A 167 -7.44 13.20 1.33
N VAL A 168 -6.87 12.13 1.89
CA VAL A 168 -7.19 10.75 1.53
C VAL A 168 -8.07 10.13 2.59
N ASP A 169 -9.22 9.61 2.18
CA ASP A 169 -10.28 9.12 3.06
C ASP A 169 -10.63 7.66 2.71
N ILE A 170 -10.48 6.74 3.66
CA ILE A 170 -10.55 5.30 3.41
C ILE A 170 -11.41 4.62 4.46
N HIS A 171 -12.48 3.97 4.02
CA HIS A 171 -13.45 3.33 4.89
C HIS A 171 -13.95 1.99 4.38
N ASN A 172 -14.38 1.13 5.30
CA ASN A 172 -14.93 -0.20 5.01
C ASN A 172 -14.00 -1.01 4.09
N VAL A 173 -12.79 -1.28 4.59
CA VAL A 173 -11.78 -2.05 3.89
C VAL A 173 -11.59 -3.40 4.57
N THR A 174 -11.61 -4.47 3.78
CA THR A 174 -11.24 -5.82 4.23
C THR A 174 -9.95 -6.23 3.55
N CYS A 175 -8.89 -6.38 4.32
CA CYS A 175 -7.61 -6.88 3.85
C CYS A 175 -7.45 -8.34 4.26
N ARG A 176 -7.16 -9.21 3.30
CA ARG A 176 -6.87 -10.63 3.48
C ARG A 176 -5.55 -10.94 2.80
N GLY A 177 -4.61 -11.57 3.50
CA GLY A 177 -3.26 -11.68 2.94
C GLY A 177 -2.47 -10.36 2.97
N GLY A 178 -1.28 -10.42 2.39
CA GLY A 178 -0.24 -9.40 2.49
C GLY A 178 0.91 -9.85 3.38
N MET A 179 2.02 -10.29 2.79
CA MET A 179 3.31 -10.36 3.47
C MET A 179 4.12 -9.11 3.14
N ALA A 180 3.49 -7.94 3.31
CA ALA A 180 4.18 -6.67 3.22
C ALA A 180 5.24 -6.60 4.32
N SER A 181 6.43 -6.10 3.99
CA SER A 181 7.42 -5.72 4.99
C SER A 181 7.27 -4.23 5.25
N PRO A 182 6.98 -3.81 6.50
CA PRO A 182 6.83 -4.58 7.72
C PRO A 182 5.45 -5.26 7.84
N PRO A 183 5.37 -6.48 8.43
CA PRO A 183 4.12 -7.22 8.60
C PRO A 183 3.30 -6.69 9.78
N ALA A 184 2.90 -5.42 9.68
CA ALA A 184 2.15 -4.69 10.69
C ALA A 184 0.69 -4.52 10.28
N ALA A 185 -0.17 -4.47 11.29
CA ALA A 185 -1.61 -4.33 11.13
C ALA A 185 -1.98 -3.01 10.42
N ALA A 186 -1.44 -1.89 10.89
CA ALA A 186 -1.52 -0.58 10.26
C ALA A 186 -0.26 0.21 10.62
N TYR A 187 0.41 0.83 9.64
CA TYR A 187 1.70 1.44 9.92
C TYR A 187 2.09 2.65 9.09
N ILE A 188 3.00 3.42 9.67
CA ILE A 188 3.80 4.46 9.02
C ILE A 188 5.22 3.95 8.83
N LYS A 189 5.73 3.96 7.60
CA LYS A 189 7.10 3.57 7.28
C LYS A 189 7.85 4.68 6.56
N THR A 190 9.02 5.05 7.11
CA THR A 190 9.95 5.98 6.47
C THR A 190 11.36 5.41 6.44
N CYS A 191 12.12 5.81 5.42
CA CYS A 191 13.51 5.39 5.28
C CYS A 191 14.45 6.15 6.21
N ILE A 192 15.62 5.56 6.47
CA ILE A 192 16.76 6.25 7.07
C ILE A 192 17.16 7.53 6.31
N GLY A 193 17.87 8.44 6.97
CA GLY A 193 18.22 9.75 6.43
C GLY A 193 19.45 9.76 5.53
N VAL A 194 20.07 8.60 5.28
CA VAL A 194 21.28 8.48 4.47
C VAL A 194 21.02 7.51 3.32
N PRO A 195 21.32 7.89 2.06
CA PRO A 195 21.28 6.98 0.92
C PRO A 195 22.26 5.81 1.14
N THR A 196 21.73 4.61 1.29
CA THR A 196 22.46 3.41 1.65
C THR A 196 22.17 2.31 0.63
N PRO A 197 23.19 1.69 0.00
CA PRO A 197 23.01 0.56 -0.91
C PRO A 197 22.19 -0.55 -0.26
N GLN A 198 21.31 -1.17 -1.06
CA GLN A 198 20.46 -2.26 -0.61
C GLN A 198 20.79 -3.53 -1.38
N ASP A 199 20.33 -4.65 -0.84
CA ASP A 199 20.39 -5.92 -1.55
C ASP A 199 19.48 -5.89 -2.79
N SER A 200 19.72 -6.82 -3.73
CA SER A 200 19.07 -6.84 -5.05
C SER A 200 17.54 -6.92 -4.99
N TYR A 201 16.99 -7.52 -3.93
CA TYR A 201 15.55 -7.71 -3.77
C TYR A 201 14.79 -6.41 -3.50
N GLU A 202 15.23 -5.57 -2.55
CA GLU A 202 14.41 -4.46 -2.06
C GLU A 202 14.41 -3.20 -2.95
N SER A 203 15.37 -3.07 -3.88
CA SER A 203 15.51 -1.90 -4.76
C SER A 203 16.30 -2.18 -6.05
N ALA A 204 16.38 -3.44 -6.49
CA ALA A 204 17.27 -3.83 -7.59
C ALA A 204 18.73 -3.38 -7.37
N GLY A 205 19.17 -3.35 -6.11
CA GLY A 205 20.52 -2.91 -5.71
C GLY A 205 20.72 -1.39 -5.62
N LEU A 206 19.68 -0.58 -5.87
CA LEU A 206 19.78 0.88 -5.77
C LEU A 206 19.77 1.37 -4.31
N PRO A 207 20.48 2.46 -3.98
CA PRO A 207 20.45 3.04 -2.64
C PRO A 207 19.04 3.50 -2.20
N ARG A 208 18.69 3.25 -0.94
CA ARG A 208 17.49 3.78 -0.26
C ARG A 208 17.87 4.72 0.87
N GLY A 209 16.96 5.63 1.23
CA GLY A 209 17.19 6.62 2.28
C GLY A 209 17.60 7.99 1.75
N GLY A 210 17.82 8.94 2.65
CA GLY A 210 18.07 10.34 2.30
C GLY A 210 16.81 11.17 2.04
N GLY A 211 15.64 10.57 2.20
CA GLY A 211 14.38 11.26 2.02
C GLY A 211 13.94 12.07 3.22
N TRP A 212 13.31 13.20 2.92
CA TRP A 212 12.82 14.17 3.87
C TRP A 212 11.40 14.60 3.51
N GLY A 213 10.68 15.11 4.51
CA GLY A 213 9.27 15.44 4.38
C GLY A 213 8.54 15.38 5.72
N ASN A 214 7.21 15.44 5.64
CA ASN A 214 6.34 15.45 6.81
C ASN A 214 5.18 14.46 6.62
N VAL A 215 4.86 13.73 7.69
CA VAL A 215 3.72 12.84 7.82
C VAL A 215 2.92 13.32 9.01
N SER A 216 1.71 13.82 8.78
CA SER A 216 0.91 14.32 9.88
C SER A 216 -0.58 14.29 9.61
N ASN A 217 -1.35 14.43 10.68
CA ASN A 217 -2.81 14.45 10.67
C ASN A 217 -3.38 13.16 10.07
N ILE A 218 -3.04 12.03 10.71
CA ILE A 218 -3.48 10.69 10.30
C ILE A 218 -4.22 10.03 11.46
N ILE A 219 -5.41 9.53 11.18
CA ILE A 219 -6.20 8.74 12.13
C ILE A 219 -6.35 7.32 11.57
N PHE A 220 -5.79 6.35 12.26
CA PHE A 220 -6.10 4.94 12.08
C PHE A 220 -7.18 4.56 13.09
N SER A 221 -8.43 4.39 12.64
CA SER A 221 -9.53 4.08 13.56
C SER A 221 -10.38 2.89 13.16
N ASN A 222 -10.92 2.21 14.17
CA ASN A 222 -11.88 1.11 14.04
C ASN A 222 -11.29 -0.11 13.31
N PHE A 223 -10.14 -0.56 13.79
CA PHE A 223 -9.43 -1.71 13.25
C PHE A 223 -9.73 -2.97 14.06
N GLU A 224 -10.05 -4.05 13.37
CA GLU A 224 -10.05 -5.40 13.91
C GLU A 224 -9.12 -6.26 13.06
N VAL A 225 -8.02 -6.74 13.66
CA VAL A 225 -6.94 -7.39 12.92
C VAL A 225 -6.63 -8.74 13.52
N GLN A 226 -6.50 -9.74 12.66
CA GLN A 226 -6.12 -11.10 13.03
C GLN A 226 -4.94 -11.55 12.19
N GLY A 227 -3.92 -12.11 12.84
CA GLY A 227 -2.82 -12.75 12.13
C GLY A 227 -1.62 -11.85 11.82
N ALA A 228 -1.73 -10.53 11.95
CA ALA A 228 -0.60 -9.62 11.74
C ALA A 228 0.54 -9.90 12.74
N ASN A 229 1.80 -9.69 12.33
CA ASN A 229 2.93 -9.96 13.23
C ASN A 229 2.99 -8.92 14.36
N THR A 230 2.67 -7.67 14.05
CA THR A 230 2.61 -6.58 15.02
C THR A 230 1.34 -5.76 14.83
N GLY A 231 0.88 -5.10 15.89
CA GLY A 231 -0.26 -4.20 15.86
C GLY A 231 0.07 -2.88 15.13
N PRO A 232 -0.46 -1.73 15.62
CA PRO A 232 -0.08 -0.42 15.12
C PRO A 232 1.44 -0.22 15.11
N MET A 233 1.98 0.47 14.10
CA MET A 233 3.42 0.67 14.03
C MET A 233 3.84 2.00 13.40
N ILE A 234 4.91 2.60 13.91
CA ILE A 234 5.67 3.66 13.25
C ILE A 234 7.11 3.19 13.18
N TYR A 235 7.69 3.19 11.98
CA TYR A 235 9.04 2.71 11.76
C TYR A 235 9.80 3.63 10.80
N GLN A 236 10.75 4.39 11.34
CA GLN A 236 11.55 5.36 10.58
C GLN A 236 12.94 4.85 10.17
N ASN A 237 13.17 3.53 10.25
CA ASN A 237 14.49 2.92 10.00
C ASN A 237 14.50 2.00 8.77
N GLU A 238 13.58 2.19 7.83
CA GLU A 238 13.54 1.37 6.60
C GLU A 238 14.84 1.53 5.79
N GLY A 239 15.38 0.41 5.31
CA GLY A 239 16.64 0.36 4.57
C GLY A 239 17.90 0.48 5.43
N ASN A 240 17.79 0.43 6.77
CA ASN A 240 18.93 0.41 7.67
C ASN A 240 19.70 -0.92 7.57
N ASN A 241 20.98 -0.84 7.20
CA ASN A 241 21.91 -1.99 7.17
C ASN A 241 22.78 -2.09 8.45
N GLY A 242 22.29 -1.54 9.56
CA GLY A 242 22.94 -1.59 10.88
C GLY A 242 23.75 -0.36 11.28
N SER A 243 23.79 0.70 10.45
CA SER A 243 24.66 1.87 10.68
C SER A 243 23.94 3.22 10.79
N TYR A 244 22.66 3.30 10.44
CA TYR A 244 21.95 4.58 10.26
C TYR A 244 20.58 4.63 10.92
N ALA A 245 20.36 3.80 11.95
CA ALA A 245 19.17 3.91 12.79
C ALA A 245 19.06 5.32 13.37
N GLY A 246 17.84 5.84 13.50
CA GLY A 246 17.57 7.15 14.08
C GLY A 246 17.90 8.34 13.17
N THR A 247 18.35 8.12 11.93
CA THR A 247 18.80 9.22 11.07
C THR A 247 17.72 9.84 10.18
N SER A 248 16.51 9.27 10.13
CA SER A 248 15.45 9.68 9.19
C SER A 248 15.21 11.19 9.20
N LEU A 249 15.06 11.79 8.01
CA LEU A 249 14.79 13.22 7.84
C LEU A 249 13.28 13.51 7.71
N MET A 250 12.45 12.51 8.00
CA MET A 250 10.99 12.63 7.98
C MET A 250 10.50 13.06 9.35
N THR A 251 9.68 14.10 9.40
CA THR A 251 8.90 14.45 10.60
C THR A 251 7.62 13.63 10.60
N VAL A 252 7.28 13.02 11.73
CA VAL A 252 6.04 12.27 11.93
C VAL A 252 5.34 12.83 13.17
N SER A 253 4.11 13.30 13.02
CA SER A 253 3.39 13.94 14.12
C SER A 253 1.89 13.91 13.95
N ASP A 254 1.11 14.15 15.00
CA ASP A 254 -0.36 14.21 14.93
C ASP A 254 -0.95 12.93 14.31
N ILE A 255 -0.63 11.81 14.96
CA ILE A 255 -1.04 10.46 14.55
C ILE A 255 -1.88 9.87 15.67
N THR A 256 -3.10 9.45 15.35
CA THR A 256 -3.98 8.78 16.30
C THR A 256 -4.25 7.34 15.87
N PHE A 257 -4.04 6.38 16.76
CA PHE A 257 -4.57 5.03 16.67
C PHE A 257 -5.75 4.91 17.64
N ALA A 258 -6.97 4.77 17.10
CA ALA A 258 -8.21 4.80 17.89
C ALA A 258 -9.06 3.54 17.69
N ASN A 259 -9.61 2.97 18.76
CA ASN A 259 -10.49 1.80 18.70
C ASN A 259 -9.90 0.66 17.84
N PHE A 260 -8.77 0.13 18.30
CA PHE A 260 -7.94 -0.79 17.53
C PHE A 260 -7.78 -2.09 18.31
N THR A 261 -8.27 -3.20 17.78
CA THR A 261 -8.08 -4.54 18.36
C THR A 261 -7.26 -5.41 17.42
N ALA A 262 -6.12 -5.92 17.87
CA ALA A 262 -5.29 -6.83 17.08
C ALA A 262 -4.89 -8.11 17.83
N TYR A 263 -4.99 -9.24 17.14
CA TYR A 263 -4.52 -10.54 17.58
C TYR A 263 -3.24 -10.87 16.82
N VAL A 264 -2.10 -10.60 17.46
CA VAL A 264 -0.78 -10.63 16.82
C VAL A 264 -0.13 -12.00 16.91
N THR A 265 0.62 -12.37 15.87
CA THR A 265 1.27 -13.69 15.73
C THR A 265 2.72 -13.71 16.20
N ASN A 266 3.36 -12.55 16.39
CA ASN A 266 4.72 -12.49 16.90
C ASN A 266 4.77 -12.99 18.35
N GLU A 267 5.66 -13.94 18.61
CA GLU A 267 5.83 -14.58 19.92
C GLU A 267 6.66 -13.73 20.90
N ASN A 268 7.26 -12.64 20.41
CA ASN A 268 8.05 -11.71 21.23
C ASN A 268 7.17 -10.84 22.14
N GLU A 269 7.81 -10.17 23.11
CA GLU A 269 7.06 -9.37 24.07
C GLU A 269 6.36 -8.14 23.47
N VAL A 270 6.86 -7.66 22.34
CA VAL A 270 6.44 -6.40 21.71
C VAL A 270 5.25 -6.65 20.78
N THR A 271 4.09 -6.12 21.15
CA THR A 271 2.83 -6.27 20.39
C THR A 271 2.52 -5.07 19.46
N SER A 272 3.27 -3.97 19.59
CA SER A 272 3.24 -2.76 18.77
C SER A 272 4.59 -2.05 18.91
N ASN A 273 5.05 -1.33 17.87
CA ASN A 273 6.36 -0.69 17.87
C ASN A 273 6.31 0.75 17.32
N ILE A 274 6.84 1.71 18.08
CA ILE A 274 7.03 3.10 17.66
C ILE A 274 8.53 3.40 17.70
N SER A 275 9.15 3.31 16.53
CA SER A 275 10.58 3.54 16.30
C SER A 275 10.77 4.81 15.49
N CYS A 276 10.95 5.92 16.19
CA CYS A 276 11.12 7.24 15.62
C CYS A 276 12.58 7.61 15.35
N SER A 277 12.78 8.64 14.53
CA SER A 277 14.08 9.24 14.26
C SER A 277 14.63 9.96 15.51
N GLU A 278 15.96 9.90 15.72
CA GLU A 278 16.65 10.74 16.71
C GLU A 278 16.85 12.16 16.18
N ASN A 279 17.06 12.31 14.87
CA ASN A 279 17.23 13.61 14.22
C ASN A 279 15.92 14.40 14.12
N HIS A 280 14.80 13.70 13.98
CA HIS A 280 13.45 14.27 13.87
C HIS A 280 12.46 13.45 14.71
N PRO A 281 12.49 13.54 16.05
CA PRO A 281 11.63 12.75 16.92
C PRO A 281 10.15 12.92 16.59
N CYS A 282 9.39 11.83 16.67
CA CYS A 282 7.94 11.93 16.56
C CYS A 282 7.35 12.66 17.76
N TYR A 283 6.22 13.33 17.57
CA TYR A 283 5.45 13.98 18.63
C TYR A 283 3.95 13.91 18.35
N ASP A 284 3.11 14.11 19.35
CA ASP A 284 1.64 14.03 19.23
C ASP A 284 1.17 12.70 18.60
N ILE A 285 1.62 11.59 19.20
CA ILE A 285 1.23 10.22 18.81
C ILE A 285 0.32 9.65 19.89
N ASP A 286 -0.96 9.50 19.56
CA ASP A 286 -2.00 9.13 20.49
C ASP A 286 -2.50 7.69 20.25
N PHE A 287 -2.72 6.98 21.36
CA PHE A 287 -3.33 5.66 21.40
C PHE A 287 -4.59 5.73 22.25
N ASP A 288 -5.75 5.63 21.62
CA ASP A 288 -7.05 5.64 22.29
C ASP A 288 -7.76 4.30 22.08
N ASN A 289 -8.03 3.59 23.16
CA ASN A 289 -8.66 2.26 23.11
C ASN A 289 -7.96 1.29 22.12
N VAL A 290 -6.65 1.08 22.32
CA VAL A 290 -5.84 0.14 21.53
C VAL A 290 -5.53 -1.10 22.37
N VAL A 291 -5.93 -2.26 21.85
CA VAL A 291 -5.78 -3.57 22.50
C VAL A 291 -5.07 -4.53 21.55
N CYS A 292 -3.83 -4.91 21.89
CA CYS A 292 -3.08 -5.93 21.15
C CYS A 292 -2.89 -7.18 22.01
N ILE A 293 -3.48 -8.29 21.58
CA ILE A 293 -3.47 -9.59 22.27
C ILE A 293 -2.50 -10.53 21.56
N ARG A 294 -1.65 -11.22 22.32
CA ARG A 294 -0.79 -12.26 21.77
C ARG A 294 -1.57 -13.54 21.52
N GLY A 295 -1.31 -14.18 20.39
CA GLY A 295 -1.78 -15.52 20.09
C GLY A 295 -2.70 -15.54 18.87
N ARG A 296 -2.68 -16.68 18.16
CA ARG A 296 -3.68 -16.98 17.13
C ARG A 296 -5.01 -17.25 17.83
N MET A 297 -6.05 -16.48 17.50
CA MET A 297 -7.42 -16.90 17.83
C MET A 297 -7.69 -18.21 17.05
N HIS A 298 -7.73 -19.34 17.75
CA HIS A 298 -8.12 -20.61 17.16
C HIS A 298 -9.65 -20.71 17.24
N LEU A 299 -10.34 -20.20 16.22
CA LEU A 299 -11.77 -20.47 16.04
C LEU A 299 -11.92 -21.90 15.50
N SER A 300 -12.14 -22.86 16.40
CA SER A 300 -12.68 -24.16 15.99
C SER A 300 -14.17 -24.00 15.74
N LEU A 301 -14.59 -23.92 14.48
CA LEU A 301 -15.98 -24.21 14.13
C LEU A 301 -16.21 -25.71 14.40
N GLN A 302 -17.10 -26.03 15.34
CA GLN A 302 -17.67 -27.38 15.48
C GLN A 302 -18.78 -27.57 14.44
#